data_AF-A0A7C1Y044-F1
#
_entry.id   AF-A0A7C1Y044-F1
#
_cell.length_a   1.000
_cell.length_b   1.000
_cell.length_c   1.000
_cell.angle_alpha   90.00
_cell.angle_beta   90.00
_cell.angle_gamma   90.00
#
_symmetry.space_group_name_H-M   'P 1'
#
loop_
_entity.id
_entity.type
_entity.pdbx_description
1 polymer ?
#
loop_
_entity_poly.entity_id
_entity_poly.type
_entity_poly.pdbx_seq_one_letter_code
_entity_poly.pdbx_strand_id
1 'polypeptide(L)'
;MASAPVTCPVCGAKIPDAQSVQDYICPFCHFERRTAITGQQSLAEDIPERVQNNHVNEISNMTLPFQDDLNQYFRQKFQKLAPGETWYLSVPVKRPFQKTPPLPGQINFFTSKNIMFLLEQHGFKMTWRQNRFASILKLIARRD
;
A
#
# COMPACT_ATOMS: atom_id res chain seq x y z
N MET A 1 -12.37 -28.76 -10.59
CA MET A 1 -12.52 -27.45 -11.26
C MET A 1 -11.25 -26.66 -10.96
N ALA A 2 -10.42 -26.35 -11.96
CA ALA A 2 -9.24 -25.51 -11.73
C ALA A 2 -9.71 -24.07 -11.47
N SER A 3 -9.30 -23.48 -10.35
CA SER A 3 -9.51 -22.06 -10.07
C SER A 3 -8.79 -21.22 -11.14
N ALA A 4 -9.41 -20.12 -11.56
CA ALA A 4 -8.77 -19.21 -12.51
C ALA A 4 -7.45 -18.67 -11.93
N PRO A 5 -6.38 -18.52 -12.74
CA PRO A 5 -5.08 -18.09 -12.25
C PRO A 5 -5.15 -16.64 -11.72
N VAL A 6 -4.65 -16.43 -10.51
CA VAL A 6 -4.64 -15.10 -9.87
C VAL A 6 -3.63 -14.22 -10.59
N THR A 7 -4.02 -13.02 -11.00
CA THR A 7 -3.09 -12.05 -11.60
C THR A 7 -2.59 -11.09 -10.52
N CYS A 8 -1.27 -10.96 -10.37
CA CYS A 8 -0.66 -10.06 -9.40
C CYS A 8 -0.97 -8.60 -9.77
N PRO A 9 -1.60 -7.80 -8.89
CA PRO A 9 -1.97 -6.41 -9.18
C PRO A 9 -0.76 -5.47 -9.25
N VAL A 10 0.42 -5.92 -8.80
CA VAL A 10 1.64 -5.10 -8.75
C VAL A 10 2.54 -5.31 -9.98
N CYS A 11 2.60 -6.53 -10.53
CA CYS A 11 3.52 -6.82 -11.63
C CYS A 11 2.84 -7.51 -12.82
N GLY A 12 1.53 -7.76 -12.77
CA GLY A 12 0.76 -8.38 -13.85
C GLY A 12 1.04 -9.88 -14.06
N ALA A 13 1.90 -10.50 -13.25
CA ALA A 13 2.22 -11.91 -13.40
C ALA A 13 1.04 -12.80 -13.01
N LYS A 14 0.79 -13.86 -13.79
CA LYS A 14 -0.17 -14.92 -13.45
C LYS A 14 0.47 -15.83 -12.40
N ILE A 15 -0.24 -16.08 -11.30
CA ILE A 15 0.21 -16.91 -10.19
C ILE A 15 -0.52 -18.26 -10.32
N PRO A 16 0.16 -19.30 -10.83
CA PRO A 16 -0.47 -20.58 -11.15
C PRO A 16 -0.94 -21.33 -9.90
N ASP A 17 -0.22 -21.20 -8.80
CA ASP A 17 -0.44 -21.99 -7.58
C ASP A 17 -1.21 -21.22 -6.48
N ALA A 18 -1.77 -20.05 -6.80
CA ALA A 18 -2.55 -19.29 -5.83
C ALA A 18 -3.90 -19.98 -5.57
N GLN A 19 -4.07 -20.48 -4.35
CA GLN A 19 -5.32 -21.12 -3.91
C GLN A 19 -6.47 -20.13 -3.72
N SER A 20 -6.14 -18.83 -3.53
CA SER A 20 -7.11 -17.77 -3.30
C SER A 20 -6.63 -16.43 -3.86
N VAL A 21 -7.57 -15.60 -4.32
CA VAL A 21 -7.31 -14.19 -4.65
C VAL A 21 -7.12 -13.32 -3.40
N GLN A 22 -7.46 -13.83 -2.21
CA GLN A 22 -7.39 -13.08 -0.95
C GLN A 22 -6.12 -13.38 -0.14
N ASP A 23 -5.45 -14.51 -0.39
CA ASP A 23 -4.24 -14.89 0.33
C ASP A 23 -3.23 -15.53 -0.62
N TYR A 24 -2.13 -14.82 -0.88
CA TYR A 24 -1.03 -15.30 -1.71
C TYR A 24 0.22 -14.41 -1.60
N ILE A 25 1.36 -14.98 -1.97
CA ILE A 25 2.61 -14.26 -2.21
C ILE A 25 2.97 -14.38 -3.68
N CYS A 26 3.17 -13.26 -4.36
CA CYS A 26 3.64 -13.26 -5.74
C CYS A 26 5.12 -13.66 -5.80
N PRO A 27 5.50 -14.75 -6.49
CA PRO A 27 6.89 -15.21 -6.54
C PRO A 27 7.81 -14.26 -7.32
N PHE A 28 7.25 -13.39 -8.16
CA PHE A 28 8.04 -12.49 -9.02
C PHE A 28 8.39 -11.18 -8.34
N CYS A 29 7.43 -10.59 -7.63
CA CYS A 29 7.60 -9.27 -7.02
C CYS A 29 7.51 -9.28 -5.49
N HIS A 30 7.28 -10.45 -4.88
CA HIS A 30 7.14 -10.65 -3.43
C HIS A 30 6.05 -9.80 -2.78
N PHE A 31 5.10 -9.30 -3.59
CA PHE A 31 3.88 -8.71 -3.09
C PHE A 31 3.09 -9.77 -2.36
N GLU A 32 2.61 -9.43 -1.17
CA GLU A 32 1.84 -10.34 -0.34
C GLU A 32 0.46 -9.73 -0.10
N ARG A 33 -0.57 -10.53 -0.36
CA ARG A 33 -1.95 -10.24 0.00
C ARG A 33 -2.38 -11.26 1.03
N ARG A 34 -3.05 -10.81 2.08
CA ARG A 34 -3.63 -11.66 3.12
C ARG A 34 -5.07 -11.26 3.37
N THR A 35 -5.88 -12.20 3.85
CA THR A 35 -7.19 -11.89 4.41
C THR A 35 -7.02 -10.97 5.63
N ALA A 36 -7.89 -9.97 5.74
CA ALA A 36 -7.85 -9.04 6.86
C ALA A 36 -7.97 -9.79 8.19
N ILE A 37 -7.00 -9.59 9.08
CA ILE A 37 -7.08 -10.13 10.44
C ILE A 37 -7.95 -9.17 11.24
N THR A 38 -9.22 -9.51 11.44
CA THR A 38 -10.11 -8.83 12.39
C THR A 38 -9.75 -9.26 13.81
N GLY A 39 -8.61 -8.80 14.30
CA GLY A 39 -8.24 -8.99 15.71
C GLY A 39 -8.98 -7.99 16.58
N GLN A 40 -9.87 -8.46 17.45
CA GLN A 40 -10.28 -7.69 18.63
C GLN A 40 -9.03 -7.32 19.44
N GLN A 41 -8.62 -6.06 19.38
CA GLN A 41 -7.84 -5.43 20.45
C GLN A 41 -8.50 -4.10 20.76
N SER A 42 -9.40 -4.15 21.74
CA SER A 42 -9.76 -3.01 22.57
C SER A 42 -8.48 -2.45 23.21
N LEU A 43 -7.98 -1.34 22.70
CA LEU A 43 -7.17 -0.42 23.49
C LEU A 43 -8.15 0.62 24.00
N ALA A 44 -8.54 0.44 25.26
CA ALA A 44 -9.35 1.37 26.02
C ALA A 44 -8.73 2.78 25.96
N GLU A 45 -9.65 3.74 25.94
CA GLU A 45 -9.42 5.17 25.98
C GLU A 45 -8.50 5.58 27.13
N ASP A 46 -7.58 6.49 26.83
CA ASP A 46 -7.29 7.63 27.69
C ASP A 46 -6.81 8.77 26.76
N ILE A 47 -7.76 9.61 26.34
CA ILE A 47 -7.50 10.83 25.58
C ILE A 47 -7.45 11.98 26.59
N PRO A 48 -6.30 12.63 26.83
CA PRO A 48 -6.31 13.99 27.33
C PRO A 48 -6.65 14.94 26.17
N GLU A 49 -7.76 15.64 26.31
CA GLU A 49 -8.15 16.76 25.44
C GLU A 49 -7.06 17.83 25.36
N ARG A 50 -7.03 18.52 24.20
CA ARG A 50 -6.24 19.70 23.80
C ARG A 50 -4.86 19.40 23.22
N VAL A 51 -4.75 19.51 21.89
CA VAL A 51 -4.19 20.70 21.19
C VAL A 51 -4.75 20.74 19.77
N GLN A 52 -5.30 21.89 19.38
CA GLN A 52 -5.96 22.17 18.11
C GLN A 52 -4.97 22.31 16.92
N ASN A 53 -5.45 21.86 15.77
CA ASN A 53 -5.27 22.45 14.43
C ASN A 53 -3.85 22.57 13.86
N ASN A 54 -3.43 21.52 13.13
CA ASN A 54 -2.65 21.56 11.87
C ASN A 54 -2.34 20.15 11.30
N HIS A 55 -2.79 19.08 11.95
CA HIS A 55 -2.36 17.70 11.65
C HIS A 55 -3.41 16.81 10.96
N VAL A 56 -4.41 17.41 10.29
CA VAL A 56 -5.52 16.65 9.68
C VAL A 56 -5.16 16.12 8.28
N ASN A 57 -4.06 16.58 7.67
CA ASN A 57 -3.67 16.17 6.31
C ASN A 57 -2.68 14.98 6.25
N GLU A 58 -2.12 14.54 7.40
CA GLU A 58 -1.16 13.42 7.41
C GLU A 58 -1.83 12.04 7.49
N ILE A 59 -3.02 11.94 8.07
CA ILE A 59 -3.74 10.66 8.28
C ILE A 59 -4.32 10.12 6.96
N SER A 60 -4.54 10.99 5.97
CA SER A 60 -5.09 10.64 4.64
C SER A 60 -4.16 9.81 3.74
N ASN A 61 -2.93 9.50 4.18
CA ASN A 61 -1.88 8.97 3.30
C ASN A 61 -1.60 7.46 3.44
N MET A 62 -2.16 6.78 4.44
CA MET A 62 -1.94 5.34 4.68
C MET A 62 -3.08 4.44 4.18
N THR A 63 -3.76 4.80 3.11
CA THR A 63 -4.93 4.05 2.61
C THR A 63 -4.56 2.79 1.82
N LEU A 64 -3.38 2.78 1.20
CA LEU A 64 -2.94 1.74 0.27
C LEU A 64 -2.92 0.30 0.83
N PRO A 65 -2.50 0.06 2.09
CA PRO A 65 -2.54 -1.27 2.70
C PRO A 65 -3.93 -1.89 2.82
N PHE A 66 -4.98 -1.08 2.71
CA PHE A 66 -6.38 -1.48 2.91
C PHE A 66 -7.19 -1.55 1.61
N GLN A 67 -6.60 -1.25 0.45
CA GLN A 67 -7.33 -1.18 -0.82
C GLN A 67 -7.54 -2.57 -1.44
N ASP A 68 -8.79 -2.92 -1.72
CA ASP A 68 -9.08 -4.19 -2.39
C ASP A 68 -8.55 -4.24 -3.82
N ASP A 69 -8.80 -3.19 -4.60
CA ASP A 69 -8.31 -3.04 -5.98
C ASP A 69 -7.29 -1.90 -6.06
N LEU A 70 -6.01 -2.28 -6.04
CA LEU A 70 -4.90 -1.34 -6.20
C LEU A 70 -4.93 -0.64 -7.57
N ASN A 71 -5.28 -1.35 -8.64
CA ASN A 71 -5.27 -0.78 -9.98
C ASN A 71 -6.38 0.26 -10.15
N GLN A 72 -7.56 0.00 -9.60
CA GLN A 72 -8.63 1.00 -9.55
C GLN A 72 -8.20 2.20 -8.69
N TYR A 73 -7.60 1.97 -7.51
CA TYR A 73 -7.14 3.03 -6.63
C TYR A 73 -6.16 3.99 -7.32
N PHE A 74 -5.11 3.46 -7.96
CA PHE A 74 -4.12 4.30 -8.64
C PHE A 74 -4.70 5.03 -9.85
N ARG A 75 -5.59 4.39 -10.63
CA ARG A 75 -6.30 5.06 -11.74
C ARG A 75 -7.14 6.23 -11.26
N GLN A 76 -7.93 6.03 -10.21
CA GLN A 76 -8.74 7.09 -9.62
C GLN A 76 -7.86 8.22 -9.05
N LYS A 77 -6.73 7.87 -8.42
CA LYS A 77 -5.79 8.85 -7.89
C LYS A 77 -5.15 9.67 -9.01
N PHE A 78 -4.74 9.04 -10.10
CA PHE A 78 -4.16 9.70 -11.27
C PHE A 78 -5.15 10.67 -11.91
N GLN A 79 -6.40 10.24 -12.12
CA GLN A 79 -7.46 11.06 -12.71
C GLN A 79 -7.79 12.32 -11.90
N LYS A 80 -7.69 12.25 -10.57
CA LYS A 80 -7.98 13.38 -9.67
C LYS A 80 -6.91 14.47 -9.67
N LEU A 81 -5.68 14.15 -10.09
CA LEU A 81 -4.55 15.08 -10.08
C LEU A 81 -4.46 15.83 -11.41
N ALA A 82 -4.14 17.11 -11.40
CA ALA A 82 -3.80 17.84 -12.62
C ALA A 82 -2.44 17.38 -13.19
N PRO A 83 -2.17 17.56 -14.50
CA PRO A 83 -0.84 17.33 -15.06
C PRO A 83 0.23 18.13 -14.30
N GLY A 84 1.32 17.47 -13.90
CA GLY A 84 2.39 18.08 -13.10
C GLY A 84 2.11 18.19 -11.59
N GLU A 85 0.88 17.90 -11.14
CA GLU A 85 0.55 17.92 -9.71
C GLU A 85 1.23 16.77 -8.96
N THR A 86 1.62 17.04 -7.72
CA THR A 86 2.31 16.10 -6.85
C THR A 86 1.39 15.51 -5.78
N TRP A 87 1.58 14.23 -5.51
CA TRP A 87 0.92 13.47 -4.47
C TRP A 87 1.96 12.90 -3.51
N TYR A 88 1.78 13.18 -2.22
CA TYR A 88 2.56 12.57 -1.15
C TYR A 88 1.95 11.21 -0.74
N LEU A 89 2.77 10.16 -0.73
CA LEU A 89 2.40 8.80 -0.36
C LEU A 89 3.22 8.33 0.83
N SER A 90 2.54 7.74 1.81
CA SER A 90 3.14 7.14 3.01
C SER A 90 2.61 5.72 3.18
N VAL A 91 3.47 4.71 3.11
CA VAL A 91 3.03 3.31 3.11
C VAL A 91 3.98 2.42 3.93
N PRO A 92 3.46 1.55 4.81
CA PRO A 92 4.29 0.56 5.50
C PRO A 92 4.87 -0.44 4.49
N VAL A 93 6.16 -0.74 4.61
CA VAL A 93 6.86 -1.69 3.74
C VAL A 93 7.54 -2.79 4.54
N LYS A 94 7.42 -4.03 4.07
CA LYS A 94 8.11 -5.21 4.62
C LYS A 94 9.61 -5.04 4.51
N ARG A 95 10.31 -5.43 5.57
CA ARG A 95 11.78 -5.50 5.63
C ARG A 95 12.22 -6.91 6.05
N PRO A 96 13.33 -7.42 5.53
CA PRO A 96 13.82 -8.76 5.89
C PRO A 96 14.08 -8.93 7.40
N PHE A 97 14.50 -7.86 8.08
CA PHE A 97 14.97 -7.92 9.47
C PHE A 97 14.07 -7.18 10.48
N GLN A 98 12.94 -6.63 10.05
CA GLN A 98 12.00 -5.96 10.95
C GLN A 98 10.62 -6.61 10.81
N LYS A 99 10.16 -7.21 11.91
CA LYS A 99 8.80 -7.74 12.03
C LYS A 99 7.93 -6.66 12.66
N THR A 100 7.43 -5.74 11.84
CA THR A 100 6.36 -4.83 12.28
C THR A 100 5.03 -5.59 12.29
N PRO A 101 4.24 -5.49 13.37
CA PRO A 101 2.90 -6.07 13.39
C PRO A 101 2.04 -5.45 12.27
N PRO A 102 1.14 -6.22 11.66
CA PRO A 102 0.20 -5.70 10.66
C PRO A 102 -0.70 -4.65 11.29
N LEU A 103 -1.10 -3.63 10.51
CA LEU A 103 -2.14 -2.70 10.94
C LEU A 103 -3.50 -3.42 11.01
N PRO A 104 -4.42 -3.03 11.91
CA PRO A 104 -5.77 -3.58 11.94
C PRO A 104 -6.45 -3.46 10.58
N GLY A 105 -6.94 -4.58 10.04
CA GLY A 105 -7.59 -4.62 8.72
C GLY A 105 -6.64 -4.57 7.51
N GLN A 106 -5.32 -4.58 7.70
CA GLN A 106 -4.36 -4.58 6.60
C GLN A 106 -4.45 -5.86 5.78
N ILE A 107 -4.63 -5.70 4.46
CA ILE A 107 -4.72 -6.80 3.49
C ILE A 107 -3.55 -6.84 2.53
N ASN A 108 -2.93 -5.70 2.24
CA ASN A 108 -1.81 -5.61 1.30
C ASN A 108 -0.50 -5.34 2.04
N PHE A 109 0.52 -6.13 1.72
CA PHE A 109 1.85 -6.03 2.29
C PHE A 109 2.88 -5.79 1.17
N PHE A 110 3.50 -4.62 1.21
CA PHE A 110 4.35 -4.14 0.14
C PHE A 110 5.83 -4.23 0.50
N THR A 111 6.66 -4.52 -0.49
CA THR A 111 8.07 -4.11 -0.50
C THR A 111 8.17 -2.71 -1.10
N SER A 112 9.28 -1.99 -0.88
CA SER A 112 9.47 -0.70 -1.56
C SER A 112 9.44 -0.85 -3.09
N LYS A 113 9.91 -1.98 -3.63
CA LYS A 113 9.89 -2.25 -5.08
C LYS A 113 8.47 -2.34 -5.62
N ASN A 114 7.54 -2.89 -4.84
CA ASN A 114 6.12 -2.96 -5.23
C ASN A 114 5.52 -1.57 -5.42
N ILE A 115 5.82 -0.65 -4.51
CA ILE A 115 5.31 0.73 -4.59
C ILE A 115 5.88 1.45 -5.81
N MET A 116 7.16 1.27 -6.12
CA MET A 116 7.77 1.88 -7.30
C MET A 116 7.12 1.38 -8.59
N PHE A 117 6.90 0.06 -8.72
CA PHE A 117 6.22 -0.51 -9.88
C PHE A 117 4.79 0.01 -10.04
N LEU A 118 4.03 0.06 -8.95
CA LEU A 118 2.65 0.58 -8.98
C LEU A 118 2.61 2.04 -9.44
N LEU A 119 3.56 2.87 -9.01
CA LEU A 119 3.62 4.25 -9.47
C LEU A 119 3.91 4.31 -10.98
N GLU A 120 4.95 3.62 -11.44
CA GLU A 120 5.36 3.61 -12.84
C GLU A 120 4.27 3.08 -13.77
N GLN A 121 3.63 1.96 -13.42
CA GLN A 121 2.55 1.35 -14.20
C GLN A 121 1.33 2.27 -14.38
N HIS A 122 1.10 3.19 -13.45
CA HIS A 122 -0.03 4.10 -13.47
C HIS A 122 0.36 5.52 -13.88
N GLY A 123 1.53 5.71 -14.50
CA GLY A 123 1.95 6.98 -15.11
C GLY A 123 2.50 8.01 -14.12
N PHE A 124 2.82 7.61 -12.89
CA PHE A 124 3.43 8.50 -11.91
C PHE A 124 4.95 8.51 -12.04
N LYS A 125 5.56 9.71 -12.01
CA LYS A 125 7.00 9.90 -11.85
C LYS A 125 7.34 10.23 -10.40
N MET A 126 8.22 9.45 -9.78
CA MET A 126 8.72 9.76 -8.44
C MET A 126 9.63 10.99 -8.48
N THR A 127 9.36 11.99 -7.64
CA THR A 127 10.17 13.22 -7.53
C THR A 127 11.03 13.25 -6.29
N TRP A 128 10.56 12.65 -5.19
CA TRP A 128 11.29 12.58 -3.93
C TRP A 128 10.99 11.28 -3.20
N ARG A 129 11.96 10.81 -2.41
CA ARG A 129 11.82 9.62 -1.57
C ARG A 129 12.63 9.78 -0.29
N GLN A 130 12.05 9.37 0.84
CA GLN A 130 12.77 9.27 2.11
C GLN A 130 13.80 8.12 2.10
N ASN A 131 14.68 8.11 3.10
CA ASN A 131 15.67 7.07 3.36
C ASN A 131 15.15 5.64 3.11
N ARG A 132 15.92 4.89 2.31
CA ARG A 132 15.63 3.51 1.89
C ARG A 132 15.50 2.51 3.04
N PHE A 133 15.90 2.84 4.26
CA PHE A 133 15.89 1.93 5.42
C PHE A 133 14.67 2.09 6.34
N ALA A 134 13.79 3.09 6.12
CA ALA A 134 12.61 3.27 6.94
C ALA A 134 11.57 2.14 6.75
N SER A 135 10.90 1.73 7.84
CA SER A 135 9.78 0.78 7.81
C SER A 135 8.52 1.38 7.16
N ILE A 136 8.41 2.71 7.19
CA ILE A 136 7.40 3.47 6.47
C ILE A 136 8.09 4.14 5.28
N LEU A 137 7.66 3.81 4.07
CA LEU A 137 8.11 4.47 2.86
C LEU A 137 7.30 5.77 2.68
N LYS A 138 7.99 6.91 2.78
CA LYS A 138 7.46 8.22 2.40
C LYS A 138 8.05 8.65 1.07
N LEU A 139 7.21 9.09 0.13
CA LEU A 139 7.63 9.57 -1.18
C LEU A 139 6.67 10.64 -1.72
N ILE A 140 7.15 11.38 -2.72
CA ILE A 140 6.32 12.27 -3.54
C ILE A 140 6.35 11.75 -4.97
N ALA A 141 5.17 11.57 -5.54
CA ALA A 141 4.95 11.17 -6.92
C ALA A 141 4.24 12.29 -7.67
N ARG A 142 4.60 12.50 -8.93
CA ARG A 142 4.01 13.51 -9.81
C ARG A 142 3.22 12.82 -10.92
N ARG A 143 2.07 13.37 -11.27
CA ARG A 143 1.38 13.00 -12.51
C ARG A 143 2.18 13.55 -13.70
N ASP A 144 2.64 12.64 -14.56
CA ASP A 144 3.28 13.02 -15.83
C ASP A 144 2.26 13.24 -16.95
#